data_AF-A0AAP3EKX1-F1
#
_entry.id   AF-A0AAP3EKX1-F1
#
_cell.length_a   1.000
_cell.length_b   1.000
_cell.length_c   1.000
_cell.angle_alpha   90.00
_cell.angle_beta   90.00
_cell.angle_gamma   90.00
#
_symmetry.space_group_name_H-M   'P 1'
#
loop_
_entity.id
_entity.type
_entity.pdbx_description
1 polymer ?
#
loop_
_entity_poly.entity_id
_entity_poly.type
_entity_poly.pdbx_seq_one_letter_code
_entity_poly.pdbx_strand_id
1 'polypeptide(L)'
;SLAWIIFIGIPHKDEVALEEAACPLVTTILKENNGSTAPKCMKVTIEDKVTDKFYRATATLDNGNDINITLELTGDRNFYVRVPNVYLNN
;
A
#
# COMPACT_ATOMS: atom_id res chain seq x y z
N SER A 1 30.56 -22.75 5.41
CA SER A 1 29.14 -22.97 5.69
C SER A 1 28.43 -21.64 5.46
N LEU A 2 27.72 -21.48 4.34
CA LEU A 2 26.99 -20.25 4.04
C LEU A 2 25.53 -20.49 4.44
N ALA A 3 25.14 -19.98 5.61
CA ALA A 3 23.74 -19.99 6.02
C ALA A 3 23.03 -18.84 5.31
N TRP A 4 22.14 -19.18 4.38
CA TRP A 4 21.20 -18.24 3.78
C TRP A 4 20.09 -17.99 4.80
N ILE A 5 20.09 -16.82 5.43
CA ILE A 5 18.99 -16.41 6.30
C ILE A 5 17.85 -15.98 5.38
N ILE A 6 16.89 -16.87 5.17
CA ILE A 6 15.62 -16.53 4.52
C ILE A 6 14.73 -15.94 5.61
N PHE A 7 14.58 -14.62 5.62
CA PHE A 7 13.54 -13.96 6.42
C PHE A 7 12.20 -14.23 5.74
N ILE A 8 11.53 -15.32 6.12
CA ILE A 8 10.11 -15.49 5.79
C ILE A 8 9.35 -14.58 6.76
N GLY A 9 9.09 -13.34 6.34
CA GLY A 9 8.11 -12.49 7.02
C GLY A 9 6.74 -13.15 6.87
N ILE A 10 6.24 -13.75 7.95
CA ILE A 10 4.84 -14.19 7.99
C ILE A 10 4.02 -12.91 8.14
N PRO A 11 3.21 -12.51 7.15
CA PRO A 11 2.40 -11.32 7.29
C PRO A 11 1.45 -11.51 8.47
N HIS A 12 1.44 -10.56 9.40
CA HIS A 12 0.50 -10.60 10.50
C HIS A 12 -0.93 -10.46 9.96
N LYS A 13 -1.91 -11.13 10.59
CA LYS A 13 -3.31 -11.09 10.15
C LYS A 13 -3.84 -9.65 9.98
N ASP A 14 -3.36 -8.74 10.81
CA ASP A 14 -3.74 -7.32 10.78
C ASP A 14 -3.12 -6.58 9.57
N GLU A 15 -1.91 -6.98 9.14
CA GLU A 15 -1.24 -6.42 7.96
C GLU A 15 -1.95 -6.85 6.67
N VAL A 16 -2.34 -8.13 6.55
CA VAL A 16 -3.13 -8.61 5.40
C VAL A 16 -4.46 -7.87 5.30
N ALA A 17 -5.16 -7.67 6.42
CA ALA A 17 -6.41 -6.92 6.44
C ALA A 17 -6.20 -5.45 6.05
N LEU A 18 -5.07 -4.85 6.45
CA LEU A 18 -4.71 -3.48 6.09
C LEU A 18 -4.39 -3.35 4.58
N GLU A 19 -3.65 -4.31 4.02
CA GLU A 19 -3.37 -4.40 2.58
C GLU A 19 -4.66 -4.48 1.75
N GLU A 20 -5.57 -5.40 2.11
CA GLU A 20 -6.85 -5.59 1.44
C GLU A 20 -7.73 -4.34 1.51
N ALA A 21 -7.77 -3.67 2.68
CA ALA A 21 -8.54 -2.45 2.87
C ALA A 21 -7.94 -1.23 2.15
N ALA A 22 -6.62 -1.18 1.98
CA ALA A 22 -5.93 -0.04 1.37
C ALA A 22 -6.14 0.04 -0.15
N CYS A 23 -6.19 -1.10 -0.85
CA CYS A 23 -6.26 -1.14 -2.31
C CYS A 23 -7.46 -0.39 -2.94
N PRO A 24 -8.72 -0.55 -2.46
CA PRO A 24 -9.83 0.25 -2.97
C PRO A 24 -9.65 1.76 -2.71
N LEU A 25 -9.00 2.15 -1.61
CA LEU A 25 -8.72 3.56 -1.32
C LEU A 25 -7.69 4.14 -2.28
N VAL A 26 -6.63 3.39 -2.63
CA VAL A 26 -5.66 3.79 -3.68
C VAL A 26 -6.40 4.04 -5.00
N THR A 27 -7.30 3.13 -5.38
CA THR A 27 -8.09 3.29 -6.61
C THR A 27 -8.94 4.57 -6.59
N THR A 28 -9.60 4.86 -5.47
CA THR A 28 -10.39 6.09 -5.30
C THR A 28 -9.50 7.34 -5.41
N ILE A 29 -8.36 7.37 -4.71
CA ILE A 29 -7.42 8.50 -4.74
C ILE A 29 -6.94 8.75 -6.18
N LEU A 30 -6.49 7.71 -6.88
CA LEU A 30 -6.03 7.83 -8.26
C LEU A 30 -7.15 8.34 -9.19
N LYS A 31 -8.37 7.80 -9.05
CA LYS A 31 -9.52 8.23 -9.85
C LYS A 31 -9.89 9.70 -9.62
N GLU A 32 -9.88 10.14 -8.36
CA GLU A 32 -10.25 11.52 -8.00
C GLU A 32 -9.23 12.55 -8.51
N ASN A 33 -7.94 12.20 -8.53
CA ASN A 33 -6.86 13.13 -8.90
C ASN A 33 -6.43 13.01 -10.38
N ASN A 34 -6.56 11.83 -11.00
CA ASN A 34 -6.08 11.57 -12.37
C ASN A 34 -7.22 11.31 -13.37
N GLY A 35 -8.48 11.32 -12.92
CA GLY A 35 -9.66 11.12 -13.74
C GLY A 35 -10.13 9.67 -13.84
N SER A 36 -11.23 9.45 -14.56
CA SER A 36 -11.92 8.15 -14.64
C SER A 36 -11.14 7.03 -15.32
N THR A 37 -10.11 7.37 -16.09
CA THR A 37 -9.21 6.43 -16.77
C THR A 37 -7.95 6.11 -15.97
N ALA A 38 -7.86 6.60 -14.72
CA ALA A 38 -6.74 6.28 -13.86
C ALA A 38 -6.65 4.75 -13.62
N PRO A 39 -5.44 4.19 -13.58
CA PRO A 39 -5.23 2.78 -13.31
C PRO A 39 -5.77 2.40 -11.92
N LYS A 40 -6.25 1.18 -11.78
CA LYS A 40 -6.86 0.65 -10.55
C LYS A 40 -5.83 -0.15 -9.76
N CYS A 41 -5.89 -0.07 -8.44
CA CYS A 41 -5.10 -0.96 -7.60
C CYS A 41 -5.62 -2.39 -7.70
N MET A 42 -4.70 -3.33 -7.90
CA MET A 42 -4.95 -4.77 -7.91
C MET A 42 -4.49 -5.44 -6.61
N LYS A 43 -3.41 -4.93 -6.01
CA LYS A 43 -2.87 -5.45 -4.75
C LYS A 43 -2.08 -4.36 -4.02
N VAL A 44 -2.16 -4.33 -2.69
CA VAL A 44 -1.20 -3.64 -1.83
C VAL A 44 -0.34 -4.69 -1.14
N THR A 45 0.96 -4.43 -1.02
CA THR A 45 1.90 -5.25 -0.25
C THR A 45 2.67 -4.34 0.69
N ILE A 46 2.59 -4.57 2.00
CA ILE A 46 3.42 -3.92 3.01
C ILE A 46 4.82 -4.47 2.87
N GLU A 47 5.77 -3.57 2.62
CA GLU A 47 7.18 -3.92 2.47
C GLU A 47 7.92 -3.78 3.79
N ASP A 48 7.52 -2.79 4.60
CA ASP A 48 8.25 -2.41 5.79
C ASP A 48 7.35 -1.72 6.82
N LYS A 49 7.48 -2.18 8.07
CA LYS A 49 6.86 -1.57 9.23
C LYS A 49 7.84 -0.57 9.82
N VAL A 50 7.74 0.69 9.38
CA VAL A 50 8.61 1.78 9.82
C VAL A 50 8.39 2.09 11.31
N THR A 51 7.13 2.07 11.76
CA THR A 51 6.73 2.15 13.16
C THR A 51 5.48 1.28 13.39
N ASP A 52 5.02 1.15 14.63
CA ASP A 52 3.76 0.47 14.95
C ASP A 52 2.52 1.03 14.24
N LYS A 53 2.58 2.28 13.79
CA LYS A 53 1.46 2.97 13.15
C LYS A 53 1.77 3.49 11.75
N PHE A 54 2.92 3.17 11.19
CA PHE A 54 3.37 3.73 9.92
C PHE A 54 4.07 2.67 9.09
N TYR A 55 3.54 2.40 7.90
CA TYR A 55 3.97 1.32 7.03
C TYR A 55 4.30 1.88 5.65
N ARG A 56 5.40 1.38 5.07
CA ARG A 56 5.71 1.56 3.66
C ARG A 56 5.13 0.37 2.90
N ALA A 57 4.42 0.65 1.83
CA ALA A 57 3.77 -0.37 1.03
C ALA A 57 3.85 -0.03 -0.46
N THR A 58 3.69 -1.05 -1.28
CA THR A 58 3.64 -0.95 -2.74
C THR A 58 2.26 -1.35 -3.23
N ALA A 59 1.66 -0.51 -4.06
CA ALA A 59 0.41 -0.81 -4.75
C ALA A 59 0.70 -1.20 -6.21
N THR A 60 0.39 -2.45 -6.56
CA THR A 60 0.42 -2.94 -7.94
C THR A 60 -0.88 -2.59 -8.63
N LEU A 61 -0.78 -1.98 -9.80
CA LEU A 61 -1.91 -1.47 -10.56
C LEU A 61 -2.28 -2.38 -11.75
N ASP A 62 -3.48 -2.20 -12.30
CA ASP A 62 -4.03 -3.00 -13.41
C ASP A 62 -3.30 -2.79 -14.75
N ASN A 63 -2.54 -1.71 -14.88
CA ASN A 63 -1.65 -1.45 -16.01
C ASN A 63 -0.24 -2.07 -15.85
N GLY A 64 0.00 -2.80 -14.75
CA GLY A 64 1.28 -3.46 -14.47
C GLY A 64 2.33 -2.57 -13.80
N ASN A 65 2.02 -1.30 -13.53
CA ASN A 65 2.91 -0.43 -12.77
C ASN A 65 2.74 -0.64 -11.27
N ASP A 66 3.84 -0.45 -10.54
CA ASP A 66 3.84 -0.36 -9.09
C ASP A 66 4.03 1.09 -8.64
N ILE A 67 3.32 1.50 -7.58
CA ILE A 67 3.52 2.80 -6.93
C ILE A 67 3.77 2.64 -5.44
N ASN A 68 4.68 3.45 -4.91
CA ASN A 68 4.94 3.49 -3.47
C ASN A 68 3.85 4.30 -2.76
N ILE A 69 3.29 3.73 -1.69
CA ILE A 69 2.30 4.37 -0.83
C ILE A 69 2.71 4.27 0.64
N THR A 70 1.99 4.99 1.49
CA THR A 70 2.13 4.91 2.94
C THR A 70 0.79 4.61 3.58
N LEU A 71 0.80 3.70 4.54
CA LEU A 71 -0.36 3.39 5.39
C LEU A 71 -0.08 3.90 6.80
N GLU A 72 -0.95 4.74 7.34
CA GLU A 72 -0.80 5.36 8.66
C GLU A 72 -2.00 5.04 9.55
N LEU A 73 -1.81 4.29 10.63
CA LEU A 73 -2.85 3.95 11.61
C LEU A 73 -3.12 5.15 12.52
N THR A 74 -4.37 5.60 12.59
CA THR A 74 -4.79 6.74 13.43
C THR A 74 -5.62 6.33 14.64
N GLY A 75 -5.90 5.04 14.77
CA GLY A 75 -6.51 4.39 15.93
C GLY A 75 -6.53 2.88 15.72
N ASP A 76 -7.28 2.16 16.55
CA ASP A 76 -7.27 0.69 16.53
C ASP A 76 -7.88 0.09 15.24
N ARG A 77 -8.70 0.87 14.50
CA ARG A 77 -9.39 0.40 13.28
C ARG A 77 -9.44 1.42 12.14
N ASN A 78 -8.76 2.57 12.30
CA ASN A 78 -8.77 3.64 11.31
C ASN A 78 -7.35 3.84 10.77
N PHE A 79 -7.25 4.07 9.47
CA PHE A 79 -5.98 4.35 8.82
C PHE A 79 -6.14 5.32 7.65
N TYR A 80 -5.04 5.96 7.27
CA TYR A 80 -4.93 6.75 6.07
C TYR A 80 -4.06 6.06 5.04
N VAL A 81 -4.44 6.23 3.78
CA VAL A 81 -3.58 5.92 2.63
C VAL A 81 -3.05 7.22 2.08
N ARG A 82 -1.73 7.33 1.94
CA ARG A 82 -1.08 8.46 1.29
C ARG A 82 -0.45 8.00 -0.02
N VAL A 83 -0.90 8.59 -1.13
CA VAL A 83 -0.29 8.44 -2.45
C VAL A 83 0.59 9.68 -2.70
N PRO A 84 1.89 9.54 -2.94
CA PRO A 84 2.77 10.67 -3.25
C PRO A 84 2.33 11.47 -4.48
N ASN A 85 2.49 12.79 -4.43
CA ASN A 85 2.07 13.71 -5.51
C ASN A 85 2.70 13.40 -6.88
N VAL A 86 3.87 12.74 -6.92
CA VAL A 86 4.49 12.33 -8.20
C VAL A 86 3.60 11.37 -9.01
N TYR A 87 2.62 10.72 -8.37
CA TYR A 87 1.65 9.84 -9.02
C TYR A 87 0.29 10.52 -9.27
N LEU A 88 0.15 11.79 -8.91
CA LEU A 88 -1.11 12.55 -8.99
C LEU A 88 -0.95 13.71 -9.98
N ASN A 89 -1.96 13.93 -10.83
CA ASN A 89 -1.95 14.91 -11.92
C ASN A 89 -2.55 16.28 -11.54
N ASN A 90 -2.67 16.57 -10.24
CA ASN A 90 -3.23 17.85 -9.77
C ASN A 90 -2.42 19.07 -10.24
#